data_AF-A0A9W8CJ69-F1
#
_entry.id   AF-A0A9W8CJ69-F1
#
_cell.length_a   1.000
_cell.length_b   1.000
_cell.length_c   1.000
_cell.angle_alpha   90.00
_cell.angle_beta   90.00
_cell.angle_gamma   90.00
#
_symmetry.space_group_name_H-M   'P 1'
#
loop_
_entity.id
_entity.type
_entity.pdbx_description
1 polymer ?
#
loop_
_entity_poly.entity_id
_entity_poly.type
_entity_poly.pdbx_seq_one_letter_code
_entity_poly.pdbx_strand_id
1 'polypeptide(L)'
;MARNQEKAQSMLYRFREAQSLEMGLTKPKEQRPYLATQVDNLDEAEKWRRDVIREISRAASKIHDLSLPESQIRDLNDEINKLLRTKHRWETRILELGGPDYKKTGPKMLDHHGQAAPGNRRYKYFGRAKDLPDVRELLSQQKGDSRSKNNSRAAILSRIDAAYYGYADEDDDGELLEFERQETERRIQKLRSSPDMTLDQSDIDSDKNSDNDSESDNDNDNRSDNGNKETTNATSHPSL
;
A
#
# COMPACT_ATOMS: atom_id res chain seq x y z
N MET A 1 -11.79 12.95 -55.35
CA MET A 1 -11.13 13.78 -54.32
C MET A 1 -9.98 12.99 -53.72
N ALA A 2 -8.76 13.53 -53.69
CA ALA A 2 -7.59 12.91 -53.08
C ALA A 2 -7.79 12.66 -51.56
N ARG A 3 -7.12 11.63 -51.01
CA ARG A 3 -7.18 11.32 -49.56
C ARG A 3 -6.61 12.47 -48.75
N ASN A 4 -7.01 12.61 -47.48
CA ASN A 4 -6.55 13.72 -46.63
C ASN A 4 -5.02 13.76 -46.48
N GLN A 5 -4.37 12.59 -46.47
CA GLN A 5 -2.91 12.47 -46.45
C GLN A 5 -2.26 13.05 -47.72
N GLU A 6 -2.82 12.79 -48.90
CA GLU A 6 -2.33 13.32 -50.18
C GLU A 6 -2.53 14.84 -50.26
N LYS A 7 -3.67 15.35 -49.76
CA LYS A 7 -3.91 16.79 -49.65
C LYS A 7 -2.90 17.48 -48.73
N ALA A 8 -2.58 16.87 -47.59
CA ALA A 8 -1.56 17.37 -46.66
C ALA A 8 -0.13 17.28 -47.21
N GLN A 9 0.12 16.43 -48.21
CA GLN A 9 1.43 16.32 -48.87
C GLN A 9 1.59 17.23 -50.08
N SER A 10 0.52 17.91 -50.51
CA SER A 10 0.56 18.82 -51.66
C SER A 10 1.54 19.98 -51.45
N MET A 11 2.17 20.44 -52.54
CA MET A 11 3.11 21.56 -52.52
C MET A 11 2.50 22.83 -51.94
N LEU A 12 1.22 23.10 -52.24
CA LEU A 12 0.49 24.25 -51.70
C LEU A 12 0.31 24.15 -50.19
N TYR A 13 -0.05 22.97 -49.66
CA TYR A 13 -0.19 22.78 -48.22
C TYR A 13 1.14 23.00 -47.50
N ARG A 14 2.24 22.42 -48.02
CA ARG A 14 3.58 22.63 -47.46
C ARG A 14 4.02 24.09 -47.52
N PHE A 15 3.71 24.80 -48.60
CA PHE A 15 3.99 26.23 -48.72
C PHE A 15 3.21 27.06 -47.69
N ARG A 16 1.92 26.78 -47.51
CA ARG A 16 1.09 27.45 -46.52
C ARG A 16 1.55 27.14 -45.08
N GLU A 17 1.96 25.91 -44.82
CA GLU A 17 2.55 25.50 -43.53
C GLU A 17 3.88 26.24 -43.27
N ALA A 18 4.74 26.35 -44.28
CA ALA A 18 5.98 27.13 -44.17
C ALA A 18 5.70 28.61 -43.89
N GLN A 19 4.71 29.21 -44.57
CA GLN A 19 4.30 30.59 -44.34
C GLN A 19 3.71 30.79 -42.93
N SER A 20 2.90 29.84 -42.44
CA SER A 20 2.35 29.94 -41.08
C SER A 20 3.40 29.72 -40.00
N LEU A 21 4.45 28.93 -40.28
CA LEU A 21 5.63 28.79 -39.43
C LEU A 21 6.43 30.10 -39.36
N GLU A 22 6.68 30.75 -40.51
CA GLU A 22 7.40 32.03 -40.56
C GLU A 22 6.64 33.15 -39.85
N MET A 23 5.30 33.18 -39.98
CA MET A 23 4.43 34.13 -39.28
C MET A 23 4.24 33.80 -37.79
N GLY A 24 4.82 32.70 -37.28
CA GLY A 24 4.71 32.28 -35.88
C GLY A 24 3.32 31.80 -35.45
N LEU A 25 2.40 31.62 -36.39
CA LEU A 25 1.02 31.16 -36.12
C LEU A 25 0.97 29.68 -35.72
N THR A 26 1.90 28.89 -36.25
CA THR A 26 2.01 27.46 -35.96
C THR A 26 3.43 27.14 -35.50
N LYS A 27 3.58 26.38 -34.42
CA LYS A 27 4.89 25.85 -34.01
C LYS A 27 5.19 24.55 -34.77
N PRO A 28 6.45 24.29 -35.18
CA PRO A 28 6.80 23.02 -35.79
C PRO A 28 6.49 21.86 -34.84
N LYS A 29 6.20 20.68 -35.39
CA LYS A 29 6.08 19.44 -34.60
C LYS A 29 7.47 19.06 -34.10
N GLU A 30 7.83 19.57 -32.94
CA GLU A 30 9.05 19.19 -32.26
C GLU A 30 8.99 17.70 -31.92
N GLN A 31 10.08 16.99 -32.23
CA GLN A 31 10.26 15.60 -31.82
C GLN A 31 11.00 15.57 -30.50
N ARG A 32 10.58 14.66 -29.61
CA ARG A 32 11.24 14.45 -28.33
C ARG A 32 12.69 14.01 -28.58
N PRO A 33 13.69 14.64 -27.93
CA PRO A 33 15.07 14.17 -28.05
C PRO A 33 15.23 12.77 -27.47
N TYR A 34 16.17 12.00 -28.02
CA TYR A 34 16.39 10.61 -27.62
C TYR A 34 16.97 10.50 -26.20
N LEU A 35 17.90 11.39 -25.85
CA LEU A 35 18.49 11.49 -24.51
C LEU A 35 17.84 12.64 -23.74
N ALA A 36 17.33 12.35 -22.53
CA ALA A 36 16.80 13.38 -21.64
C ALA A 36 17.89 14.38 -21.18
N THR A 37 19.14 13.93 -21.09
CA THR A 37 20.29 14.75 -20.67
C THR A 37 20.60 15.90 -21.62
N GLN A 38 20.13 15.86 -22.86
CA GLN A 38 20.36 16.94 -23.84
C GLN A 38 19.51 18.19 -23.56
N VAL A 39 18.49 18.08 -22.71
CA VAL A 39 17.60 19.20 -22.38
C VAL A 39 18.02 19.77 -21.05
N ASP A 40 18.39 21.05 -21.05
CA ASP A 40 18.78 21.81 -19.85
C ASP A 40 17.66 22.72 -19.32
N ASN A 41 16.60 22.92 -20.11
CA ASN A 41 15.47 23.75 -19.72
C ASN A 41 14.41 22.92 -18.97
N LEU A 42 14.00 23.40 -17.79
CA LEU A 42 13.00 22.75 -16.94
C LEU A 42 11.64 22.65 -17.65
N ASP A 43 11.18 23.72 -18.27
CA ASP A 43 9.85 23.79 -18.90
C ASP A 43 9.73 22.81 -20.08
N GLU A 44 10.82 22.66 -20.84
CA GLU A 44 10.91 21.70 -21.93
C GLU A 44 10.93 20.26 -21.42
N ALA A 45 11.68 19.98 -20.36
CA ALA A 45 11.69 18.66 -19.74
C ALA A 45 10.29 18.25 -19.24
N GLU A 46 9.55 19.19 -18.65
CA GLU A 46 8.16 18.98 -18.21
C GLU A 46 7.18 18.81 -19.38
N LYS A 47 7.37 19.56 -20.47
CA LYS A 47 6.62 19.36 -21.72
C LYS A 47 6.81 17.93 -22.23
N TRP A 48 8.06 17.46 -22.32
CA TRP A 48 8.36 16.12 -22.80
C TRP A 48 7.84 15.02 -21.87
N ARG A 49 7.89 15.23 -20.55
CA ARG A 49 7.26 14.33 -19.58
C ARG A 49 5.76 14.21 -19.83
N ARG A 50 5.05 15.33 -20.06
CA ARG A 50 3.60 15.32 -20.36
C ARG A 50 3.31 14.59 -21.67
N ASP A 51 4.14 14.76 -22.68
CA ASP A 51 4.00 14.04 -23.96
C ASP A 51 4.15 12.53 -23.79
N VAL A 52 5.16 12.06 -23.03
CA VAL A 52 5.31 10.63 -22.71
C VAL A 52 4.05 10.11 -22.01
N ILE A 53 3.49 10.86 -21.05
CA ILE A 53 2.28 10.44 -20.32
C ILE A 53 1.09 10.30 -21.27
N ARG A 54 0.92 11.24 -22.22
CA ARG A 54 -0.15 11.15 -23.24
C ARG A 54 0.02 9.94 -24.15
N GLU A 55 1.24 9.64 -24.58
CA GLU A 55 1.56 8.43 -25.36
C GLU A 55 1.20 7.16 -24.57
N ILE A 56 1.56 7.10 -23.29
CA ILE A 56 1.20 5.97 -22.43
C ILE A 56 -0.32 5.84 -22.31
N SER A 57 -1.05 6.93 -22.06
CA SER A 57 -2.51 6.88 -21.95
C SER A 57 -3.16 6.34 -23.23
N ARG A 58 -2.68 6.74 -24.41
CA ARG A 58 -3.18 6.23 -25.69
C ARG A 58 -2.90 4.73 -25.87
N ALA A 59 -1.67 4.30 -25.58
CA ALA A 59 -1.29 2.89 -25.65
C ALA A 59 -2.08 2.04 -24.64
N ALA A 60 -2.26 2.53 -23.41
CA ALA A 60 -3.03 1.87 -22.37
C ALA A 60 -4.51 1.73 -22.76
N SER A 61 -5.12 2.76 -23.34
CA SER A 61 -6.49 2.66 -23.88
C SER A 61 -6.58 1.59 -24.96
N LYS A 62 -5.62 1.55 -25.90
CA LYS A 62 -5.60 0.58 -27.00
C LYS A 62 -5.44 -0.88 -26.52
N ILE A 63 -4.74 -1.12 -25.42
CA ILE A 63 -4.61 -2.47 -24.84
C ILE A 63 -5.96 -3.06 -24.40
N HIS A 64 -6.95 -2.22 -24.08
CA HIS A 64 -8.26 -2.68 -23.64
C HIS A 64 -9.18 -3.13 -24.79
N ASP A 65 -8.83 -2.83 -26.04
CA ASP A 65 -9.64 -3.20 -27.19
C ASP A 65 -9.70 -4.73 -27.34
N LEU A 66 -10.92 -5.27 -27.44
CA LEU A 66 -11.16 -6.72 -27.50
C LEU A 66 -10.72 -7.36 -28.82
N SER A 67 -10.69 -6.56 -29.89
CA SER A 67 -10.40 -7.02 -31.26
C SER A 67 -8.92 -7.23 -31.56
N LEU A 68 -8.00 -6.83 -30.66
CA LEU A 68 -6.58 -7.01 -30.92
C LEU A 68 -6.14 -8.47 -30.71
N PRO A 69 -5.30 -9.00 -31.62
CA PRO A 69 -4.66 -10.29 -31.43
C PRO A 69 -3.61 -10.22 -30.33
N GLU A 70 -3.30 -11.38 -29.76
CA GLU A 70 -2.41 -11.49 -28.60
C GLU A 70 -0.98 -10.99 -28.84
N SER A 71 -0.45 -11.19 -30.05
CA SER A 71 0.88 -10.67 -30.41
C SER A 71 0.95 -9.14 -30.27
N GLN A 72 -0.08 -8.43 -30.74
CA GLN A 72 -0.12 -6.98 -30.65
C GLN A 72 -0.30 -6.50 -29.21
N ILE A 73 -0.99 -7.27 -28.37
CA ILE A 73 -1.11 -6.96 -26.93
C ILE A 73 0.27 -7.03 -26.26
N ARG A 74 1.10 -8.01 -26.61
CA ARG A 74 2.49 -8.10 -26.13
C ARG A 74 3.33 -6.91 -26.60
N ASP A 75 3.27 -6.57 -27.88
CA ASP A 75 4.01 -5.44 -28.45
C ASP A 75 3.59 -4.10 -27.79
N LEU A 76 2.29 -3.90 -27.57
CA LEU A 76 1.77 -2.71 -26.88
C LEU A 76 2.22 -2.68 -25.41
N ASN A 77 2.27 -3.82 -24.74
CA ASN A 77 2.77 -3.89 -23.37
C ASN A 77 4.26 -3.54 -23.29
N ASP A 78 5.06 -4.00 -24.26
CA ASP A 78 6.47 -3.61 -24.39
C ASP A 78 6.63 -2.13 -24.68
N GLU A 79 5.80 -1.57 -25.56
CA GLU A 79 5.76 -0.13 -25.84
C GLU A 79 5.45 0.68 -24.57
N ILE A 80 4.44 0.30 -23.79
CA ILE A 80 4.12 0.97 -22.52
C ILE A 80 5.30 0.87 -21.54
N ASN A 81 5.93 -0.30 -21.39
CA ASN A 81 7.09 -0.45 -20.52
C ASN A 81 8.29 0.39 -20.98
N LYS A 82 8.49 0.53 -22.30
CA LYS A 82 9.51 1.42 -22.87
C LYS A 82 9.20 2.88 -22.55
N LEU A 83 7.95 3.32 -22.73
CA LEU A 83 7.52 4.67 -22.41
C LEU A 83 7.62 4.97 -20.92
N LEU A 84 7.31 4.02 -20.03
CA LEU A 84 7.49 4.15 -18.58
C LEU A 84 8.95 4.38 -18.18
N ARG A 85 9.89 3.69 -18.83
CA ARG A 85 11.33 3.93 -18.62
C ARG A 85 11.72 5.32 -19.08
N THR A 86 11.23 5.75 -20.23
CA THR A 86 11.46 7.11 -20.75
C THR A 86 10.87 8.16 -19.80
N LYS A 87 9.65 7.95 -19.30
CA LYS A 87 9.02 8.80 -18.27
C LYS A 87 9.92 8.93 -17.05
N HIS A 88 10.46 7.82 -16.55
CA HIS A 88 11.36 7.82 -15.40
C HIS A 88 12.67 8.58 -15.66
N ARG A 89 13.22 8.50 -16.88
CA ARG A 89 14.39 9.29 -17.28
C ARG A 89 14.07 10.78 -17.26
N TRP A 90 12.93 11.19 -17.80
CA TRP A 90 12.48 12.58 -17.74
C TRP A 90 12.23 13.07 -16.33
N GLU A 91 11.60 12.26 -15.47
CA GLU A 91 11.39 12.62 -14.05
C GLU A 91 12.70 12.76 -13.29
N THR A 92 13.69 11.93 -13.60
CA THR A 92 15.04 12.05 -13.00
C THR A 92 15.75 13.29 -13.51
N ARG A 93 15.64 13.60 -14.81
CA ARG A 93 16.21 14.82 -15.39
C ARG A 93 15.60 16.09 -14.81
N ILE A 94 14.28 16.11 -14.64
CA ILE A 94 13.58 17.24 -14.01
C ILE A 94 14.09 17.45 -12.58
N LEU A 95 14.28 16.36 -11.82
CA LEU A 95 14.85 16.43 -10.48
C LEU A 95 16.28 16.98 -10.49
N GLU A 96 17.13 16.54 -11.44
CA GLU A 96 18.50 17.05 -11.62
C GLU A 96 18.54 18.54 -11.94
N LEU A 97 17.57 19.05 -12.71
CA LEU A 97 17.42 20.46 -13.04
C LEU A 97 16.82 21.31 -11.90
N GLY A 98 16.58 20.72 -10.72
CA GLY A 98 16.01 21.40 -9.56
C GLY A 98 14.48 21.51 -9.57
N GLY A 99 13.80 20.72 -10.39
CA GLY A 99 12.35 20.67 -10.47
C GLY A 99 11.69 19.75 -9.44
N PRO A 100 10.35 19.62 -9.48
CA PRO A 100 9.58 18.82 -8.53
C PRO A 100 9.91 17.31 -8.62
N ASP A 101 9.95 16.64 -7.46
CA ASP A 101 10.08 15.17 -7.40
C ASP A 101 8.76 14.47 -7.76
N TYR A 102 8.55 14.26 -9.05
CA TYR A 102 7.38 13.56 -9.56
C TYR A 102 7.31 12.07 -9.17
N LYS A 103 8.38 11.45 -8.65
CA LYS A 103 8.33 10.06 -8.15
C LYS A 103 7.54 9.99 -6.84
N LYS A 104 7.63 11.03 -6.02
CA LYS A 104 6.91 11.14 -4.74
C LYS A 104 5.55 11.82 -4.91
N THR A 105 5.54 12.95 -5.63
CA THR A 105 4.37 13.84 -5.74
C THR A 105 3.43 13.42 -6.86
N GLY A 106 3.90 12.66 -7.85
CA GLY A 106 3.12 12.32 -9.03
C GLY A 106 1.96 11.34 -8.75
N PRO A 107 0.83 11.47 -9.46
CA PRO A 107 -0.28 10.52 -9.34
C PRO A 107 0.18 9.11 -9.73
N LYS A 108 0.12 8.17 -8.78
CA LYS A 108 0.46 6.76 -8.96
C LYS A 108 -0.56 5.99 -9.80
N MET A 109 -1.56 6.66 -10.39
CA MET A 109 -2.65 6.07 -11.17
C MET A 109 -2.17 5.02 -12.17
N LEU A 110 -1.03 5.26 -12.81
CA LEU A 110 -0.47 4.35 -13.81
C LEU A 110 0.12 3.06 -13.21
N ASP A 111 0.62 3.12 -11.98
CA ASP A 111 1.20 1.98 -11.27
C ASP A 111 0.13 1.06 -10.68
N HIS A 112 -1.07 1.56 -10.39
CA HIS A 112 -2.19 0.75 -9.89
C HIS A 112 -2.72 -0.24 -10.94
N HIS A 113 -2.63 0.11 -12.22
CA HIS A 113 -3.09 -0.75 -13.31
C HIS A 113 -2.05 -1.79 -13.74
N GLY A 114 -0.76 -1.57 -13.48
CA GLY A 114 0.31 -2.49 -13.85
C GLY A 114 0.56 -3.55 -12.77
N GLN A 115 0.52 -4.84 -13.13
CA GLN A 115 0.96 -5.91 -12.24
C GLN A 115 2.34 -6.41 -12.69
N ALA A 116 3.32 -6.39 -11.79
CA ALA A 116 4.66 -6.89 -12.07
C ALA A 116 4.72 -8.41 -11.89
N ALA A 117 5.48 -9.10 -12.75
CA ALA A 117 5.74 -10.53 -12.63
C ALA A 117 6.72 -10.85 -11.47
N PRO A 118 6.70 -12.08 -10.92
CA PRO A 118 7.63 -12.51 -9.89
C PRO A 118 9.10 -12.35 -10.33
N GLY A 119 9.96 -11.93 -9.40
CA GLY A 119 11.39 -11.64 -9.65
C GLY A 119 11.68 -10.29 -10.32
N ASN A 120 10.85 -9.84 -11.25
CA ASN A 120 11.12 -8.64 -12.06
C ASN A 120 10.14 -7.50 -11.82
N ARG A 121 10.42 -6.68 -10.80
CA ARG A 121 9.62 -5.48 -10.48
C ARG A 121 9.68 -4.36 -11.54
N ARG A 122 10.60 -4.46 -12.50
CA ARG A 122 10.84 -3.45 -13.54
C ARG A 122 9.98 -3.61 -14.80
N TYR A 123 9.36 -4.77 -14.99
CA TYR A 123 8.48 -5.03 -16.12
C TYR A 123 7.06 -5.28 -15.59
N LYS A 124 6.08 -4.61 -16.18
CA LYS A 124 4.69 -4.64 -15.72
C LYS A 124 3.77 -5.05 -16.87
N TYR A 125 2.72 -5.78 -16.54
CA TYR A 125 1.66 -6.13 -17.47
C TYR A 125 0.44 -5.26 -17.20
N PHE A 126 -0.09 -4.63 -18.25
CA PHE A 126 -1.23 -3.69 -18.17
C PHE A 126 -2.47 -4.25 -18.86
N GLY A 127 -3.65 -3.93 -18.34
CA GLY A 127 -4.92 -4.31 -18.97
C GLY A 127 -5.01 -5.78 -19.36
N ARG A 128 -5.39 -6.05 -20.62
CA ARG A 128 -5.51 -7.41 -21.20
C ARG A 128 -4.19 -8.17 -21.30
N ALA A 129 -3.05 -7.48 -21.24
CA ALA A 129 -1.75 -8.16 -21.22
C ALA A 129 -1.54 -9.00 -19.95
N LYS A 130 -2.42 -8.88 -18.94
CA LYS A 130 -2.45 -9.78 -17.78
C LYS A 130 -3.20 -11.08 -18.03
N ASP A 131 -4.12 -11.08 -19.00
CA ASP A 131 -4.99 -12.22 -19.32
C ASP A 131 -4.33 -13.22 -20.26
N LEU A 132 -3.21 -12.81 -20.86
CA LEU A 132 -2.23 -13.64 -21.55
C LEU A 132 -1.99 -14.95 -20.80
N PRO A 133 -2.09 -16.13 -21.45
CA PRO A 133 -2.03 -17.43 -20.75
C PRO A 133 -0.75 -17.59 -19.90
N ASP A 134 0.42 -17.35 -20.50
CA ASP A 134 1.72 -17.46 -19.80
C ASP A 134 1.83 -16.48 -18.62
N VAL A 135 1.35 -15.25 -18.83
CA VAL A 135 1.44 -14.16 -17.85
C VAL A 135 0.47 -14.40 -16.69
N ARG A 136 -0.74 -14.85 -17.01
CA ARG A 136 -1.79 -15.17 -16.05
C ARG A 136 -1.33 -16.25 -15.08
N GLU A 137 -0.64 -17.27 -15.57
CA GLU A 137 -0.06 -18.32 -14.72
C GLU A 137 0.99 -17.73 -13.76
N LEU A 138 1.95 -16.96 -14.27
CA LEU A 138 2.99 -16.29 -13.46
C LEU A 138 2.41 -15.37 -12.38
N LEU A 139 1.39 -14.59 -12.73
CA LEU A 139 0.71 -13.69 -11.80
C LEU A 139 -0.13 -14.43 -10.75
N SER A 140 -0.70 -15.59 -11.12
CA SER A 140 -1.48 -16.42 -10.20
C SER A 140 -0.57 -17.14 -9.20
N GLN A 141 0.58 -17.65 -9.65
CA GLN A 141 1.60 -18.26 -8.80
C GLN A 141 2.10 -17.26 -7.74
N GLN A 142 2.39 -16.02 -8.15
CA GLN A 142 2.79 -14.94 -7.23
C GLN A 142 1.71 -14.62 -6.17
N LYS A 143 0.43 -14.64 -6.56
CA LYS A 143 -0.69 -14.42 -5.63
C LYS A 143 -0.79 -15.52 -4.56
N GLY A 144 -0.37 -16.75 -4.89
CA GLY A 144 -0.26 -17.86 -3.94
C GLY A 144 0.87 -17.66 -2.94
N ASP A 145 2.05 -17.28 -3.42
CA ASP A 145 3.25 -17.14 -2.56
C ASP A 145 3.19 -15.91 -1.63
N SER A 146 2.62 -14.80 -2.10
CA SER A 146 2.63 -13.52 -1.37
C SER A 146 1.58 -13.42 -0.26
N ARG A 147 0.44 -14.11 -0.38
CA ARG A 147 -0.62 -14.08 0.65
C ARG A 147 -0.36 -15.00 1.84
N SER A 148 0.62 -15.90 1.73
CA SER A 148 0.69 -17.06 2.62
C SER A 148 1.50 -16.85 3.90
N LYS A 149 2.63 -16.12 3.90
CA LYS A 149 3.63 -16.37 4.96
C LYS A 149 3.72 -15.38 6.13
N ASN A 150 3.42 -14.10 5.97
CA ASN A 150 3.94 -13.12 6.94
C ASN A 150 2.91 -12.24 7.67
N ASN A 151 1.64 -12.24 7.26
CA ASN A 151 0.65 -11.32 7.85
C ASN A 151 -0.76 -11.92 7.99
N SER A 152 -0.91 -13.23 7.82
CA SER A 152 -2.20 -13.86 8.13
C SER A 152 -2.36 -13.92 9.64
N ARG A 153 -3.56 -13.63 10.14
CA ARG A 153 -3.89 -13.76 11.57
C ARG A 153 -3.49 -15.14 12.10
N ALA A 154 -3.68 -16.19 11.31
CA ALA A 154 -3.25 -17.55 11.65
C ALA A 154 -1.73 -17.69 11.82
N ALA A 155 -0.92 -17.04 10.99
CA ALA A 155 0.55 -17.06 11.10
C ALA A 155 1.07 -16.21 12.27
N ILE A 156 0.31 -15.19 12.67
CA ILE A 156 0.59 -14.42 13.89
C ILE A 156 0.24 -15.29 15.11
N LEU A 157 -0.96 -15.86 15.15
CA LEU A 157 -1.38 -16.77 16.23
C LEU A 157 -0.49 -18.00 16.36
N SER A 158 0.05 -18.54 15.26
CA SER A 158 0.96 -19.69 15.32
C SER A 158 2.35 -19.35 15.89
N ARG A 159 2.68 -18.06 16.03
CA ARG A 159 3.92 -17.59 16.67
C ARG A 159 3.71 -17.13 18.11
N ILE A 160 2.46 -17.18 18.58
CA ILE A 160 2.10 -16.87 19.96
C ILE A 160 2.23 -18.18 20.74
N ASP A 161 3.27 -18.26 21.56
CA ASP A 161 3.53 -19.41 22.42
C ASP A 161 2.88 -19.23 23.80
N ALA A 162 2.87 -20.31 24.60
CA ALA A 162 2.28 -20.32 25.95
C ALA A 162 2.81 -19.20 26.87
N ALA A 163 4.05 -18.76 26.65
CA ALA A 163 4.66 -17.63 27.34
C ALA A 163 3.90 -16.30 27.13
N TYR A 164 3.27 -16.07 25.97
CA TYR A 164 2.45 -14.86 25.75
C TYR A 164 1.20 -14.84 26.64
N TYR A 165 0.72 -16.01 27.07
CA TYR A 165 -0.41 -16.16 27.97
C TYR A 165 0.01 -16.31 29.44
N GLY A 166 1.29 -16.13 29.77
CA GLY A 166 1.81 -16.18 31.14
C GLY A 166 1.93 -17.59 31.73
N TYR A 167 1.79 -18.65 30.93
CA TYR A 167 1.93 -20.03 31.42
C TYR A 167 3.38 -20.44 31.74
N ALA A 168 4.36 -19.60 31.42
CA ALA A 168 5.77 -19.79 31.75
C ALA A 168 6.25 -18.81 32.85
N ASP A 169 5.32 -18.05 33.42
CA ASP A 169 5.61 -17.08 34.50
C ASP A 169 5.42 -17.71 35.89
N GLU A 170 4.95 -18.98 35.96
CA GLU A 170 4.97 -19.73 37.21
C GLU A 170 6.42 -20.14 37.52
N ASP A 171 6.95 -19.66 38.65
CA ASP A 171 8.34 -19.85 39.08
C ASP A 171 8.78 -21.33 38.93
N ASP A 172 9.62 -21.62 37.93
CA ASP A 172 10.23 -22.96 37.75
C ASP A 172 11.01 -23.39 39.02
N ASP A 173 11.48 -22.42 39.79
CA ASP A 173 12.23 -22.59 41.04
C ASP A 173 11.33 -22.85 42.26
N GLY A 174 10.00 -22.70 42.13
CA GLY A 174 9.03 -23.02 43.19
C GLY A 174 9.06 -22.09 44.40
N GLU A 175 9.61 -20.88 44.27
CA GLU A 175 9.76 -19.90 45.37
C GLU A 175 8.42 -19.57 46.03
N LEU A 176 7.36 -19.39 45.23
CA LEU A 176 6.00 -19.20 45.73
C LEU A 176 5.50 -20.38 46.58
N LEU A 177 5.78 -21.62 46.15
CA LEU A 177 5.40 -22.84 46.89
C LEU A 177 6.18 -23.00 48.19
N GLU A 178 7.45 -22.59 48.22
CA GLU A 178 8.25 -22.58 49.45
C GLU A 178 7.76 -21.53 50.45
N PHE A 179 7.40 -20.34 49.96
CA PHE A 179 6.80 -19.29 50.76
C PHE A 179 5.47 -19.72 51.39
N GLU A 180 4.57 -20.32 50.60
CA GLU A 180 3.30 -20.87 51.08
C GLU A 180 3.51 -21.94 52.16
N ARG A 181 4.53 -22.81 51.99
CA ARG A 181 4.87 -23.83 52.99
C ARG A 181 5.35 -23.20 54.30
N GLN A 182 6.20 -22.18 54.23
CA GLN A 182 6.70 -21.50 55.44
C GLN A 182 5.58 -20.77 56.19
N GLU A 183 4.67 -20.10 55.48
CA GLU A 183 3.54 -19.41 56.09
C GLU A 183 2.55 -20.40 56.73
N THR A 184 2.24 -21.50 56.03
CA THR A 184 1.38 -22.55 56.59
C THR A 184 1.98 -23.17 57.85
N GLU A 185 3.29 -23.45 57.87
CA GLU A 185 3.99 -23.93 59.07
C GLU A 185 3.93 -22.91 60.22
N ARG A 186 4.16 -21.62 59.96
CA ARG A 186 4.01 -20.55 60.96
C ARG A 186 2.60 -20.48 61.52
N ARG A 187 1.57 -20.49 60.68
CA ARG A 187 0.16 -20.49 61.12
C ARG A 187 -0.16 -21.71 61.97
N ILE A 188 0.28 -22.90 61.55
CA ILE A 188 0.11 -24.14 62.32
C ILE A 188 0.82 -24.04 63.68
N GLN A 189 2.03 -23.47 63.73
CA GLN A 189 2.77 -23.28 64.97
C GLN A 189 2.08 -22.29 65.92
N LYS A 190 1.57 -21.17 65.39
CA LYS A 190 0.76 -20.19 66.14
C LYS A 190 -0.46 -20.88 66.75
N LEU A 191 -1.22 -21.62 65.96
CA LEU A 191 -2.36 -22.44 66.40
C LEU A 191 -1.99 -23.49 67.47
N ARG A 192 -0.83 -24.15 67.35
CA ARG A 192 -0.36 -25.11 68.36
C ARG A 192 0.07 -24.45 69.66
N SER A 193 0.58 -23.22 69.60
CA SER A 193 1.08 -22.48 70.77
C SER A 193 -0.03 -21.79 71.57
N SER A 194 -1.15 -21.43 70.92
CA SER A 194 -2.33 -20.84 71.56
C SER A 194 -3.54 -21.76 71.37
N PRO A 195 -3.89 -22.63 72.36
CA PRO A 195 -5.01 -23.56 72.24
C PRO A 195 -6.40 -22.89 72.36
N ASP A 196 -6.46 -21.56 72.55
CA ASP A 196 -7.72 -20.82 72.60
C ASP A 196 -8.06 -20.26 71.21
N MET A 197 -9.09 -20.86 70.60
CA MET A 197 -9.60 -20.57 69.26
C MET A 197 -10.49 -19.32 69.29
N THR A 198 -9.91 -18.15 69.51
CA THR A 198 -10.54 -16.88 69.10
C THR A 198 -9.82 -16.34 67.88
N LEU A 199 -10.50 -16.40 66.73
CA LEU A 199 -10.07 -15.77 65.49
C LEU A 199 -10.10 -14.25 65.72
N ASP A 200 -8.93 -13.64 65.91
CA ASP A 200 -8.82 -12.19 65.88
C ASP A 200 -8.93 -11.74 64.42
N GLN A 201 -9.98 -10.99 64.11
CA GLN A 201 -10.32 -10.54 62.74
C GLN A 201 -9.32 -9.50 62.18
N SER A 202 -8.34 -9.08 63.00
CA SER A 202 -7.35 -8.04 62.70
C SER A 202 -6.29 -8.46 61.68
N ASP A 203 -6.07 -9.77 61.48
CA ASP A 203 -5.06 -10.31 60.54
C ASP A 203 -5.55 -10.38 59.07
N ILE A 204 -6.79 -9.94 58.74
CA ILE A 204 -7.34 -9.97 57.37
C ILE A 204 -7.05 -8.68 56.58
N ASP A 205 -6.78 -7.57 57.27
CA ASP A 205 -6.68 -6.24 56.64
C ASP A 205 -5.28 -5.84 56.19
N SER A 206 -4.23 -6.63 56.48
CA SER A 206 -2.85 -6.29 56.10
C SER A 206 -2.49 -6.58 54.65
N ASP A 207 -3.17 -7.52 53.98
CA ASP A 207 -2.83 -7.94 52.60
C ASP A 207 -3.61 -7.20 51.50
N LYS A 208 -4.54 -6.28 51.84
CA LYS A 208 -5.28 -5.51 50.81
C LYS A 208 -4.59 -4.22 50.36
N ASN A 209 -3.44 -3.87 50.95
CA ASN A 209 -2.76 -2.60 50.69
C ASN A 209 -1.52 -2.71 49.79
N SER A 210 -1.22 -3.86 49.16
CA SER A 210 -0.08 -3.97 48.23
C SER A 210 -0.40 -3.77 46.75
N ASP A 211 -1.68 -3.73 46.35
CA ASP A 211 -2.06 -3.71 44.91
C ASP A 211 -2.53 -2.34 44.40
N ASN A 212 -2.07 -1.25 45.00
CA ASN A 212 -2.28 0.12 44.51
C ASN A 212 -0.94 0.82 44.32
N ASP A 213 -0.14 0.35 43.36
CA ASP A 213 0.87 1.18 42.69
C ASP A 213 1.13 0.60 41.28
N SER A 214 0.17 0.83 40.38
CA SER A 214 0.46 0.93 38.95
C SER A 214 -0.29 2.15 38.40
N GLU A 215 0.35 3.31 38.58
CA GLU A 215 -0.03 4.55 37.91
C GLU A 215 -0.05 4.33 36.39
N SER A 216 -1.25 4.35 35.83
CA SER A 216 -1.47 4.53 34.41
C SER A 216 -1.32 6.02 34.09
N ASP A 217 -0.18 6.40 33.53
CA ASP A 217 -0.05 7.65 32.78
C ASP A 217 -0.94 7.58 31.54
N ASN A 218 -2.12 8.22 31.63
CA ASN A 218 -2.95 8.55 30.47
C ASN A 218 -2.95 10.07 30.31
N ASP A 219 -1.94 10.57 29.63
CA ASP A 219 -2.00 11.89 29.01
C ASP A 219 -2.95 11.86 27.80
N ASN A 220 -3.84 12.84 27.84
CA ASN A 220 -4.97 13.06 26.98
C ASN A 220 -4.53 13.65 25.63
N ASP A 221 -4.90 13.01 24.52
CA ASP A 221 -4.95 13.68 23.21
C ASP A 221 -6.15 13.19 22.36
N ASN A 222 -7.30 13.76 22.71
CA ASN A 222 -8.31 14.34 21.81
C ASN A 222 -8.22 13.94 20.31
N ARG A 223 -9.13 13.07 19.86
CA ARG A 223 -9.65 13.12 18.49
C ARG A 223 -11.11 12.68 18.45
N SER A 224 -11.93 13.65 18.11
CA SER A 224 -13.35 13.58 17.81
C SER A 224 -13.64 12.53 16.74
N ASP A 225 -14.65 11.68 16.95
CA ASP A 225 -15.57 11.39 15.85
C ASP A 225 -16.98 11.07 16.36
N ASN A 226 -17.91 11.49 15.52
CA ASN A 226 -19.30 11.80 15.67
C ASN A 226 -20.16 10.54 15.88
N GLY A 227 -21.26 10.71 16.62
CA GLY A 227 -22.25 9.66 16.80
C GLY A 227 -23.07 9.38 15.54
N ASN A 228 -23.51 8.14 15.42
CA ASN A 228 -24.83 7.81 14.88
C ASN A 228 -25.29 6.46 15.43
N LYS A 229 -26.28 6.53 16.33
CA LYS A 229 -27.15 5.42 16.75
C LYS A 229 -28.59 5.86 16.46
N GLU A 230 -29.27 5.15 15.58
CA GLU A 230 -30.73 5.03 15.57
C GLU A 230 -31.01 3.53 15.61
N THR A 231 -31.22 2.96 16.80
CA THR A 231 -32.52 2.72 17.45
C THR A 231 -33.48 1.87 16.63
N THR A 232 -33.44 0.57 16.90
CA THR A 232 -34.50 -0.39 16.61
C THR A 232 -35.71 -0.11 17.51
N ASN A 233 -36.84 0.32 16.95
CA ASN A 233 -38.12 0.33 17.64
C ASN A 233 -38.99 -0.82 17.12
N ALA A 234 -39.25 -1.78 18.00
CA ALA A 234 -40.34 -2.74 17.88
C ALA A 234 -41.57 -2.17 18.59
N THR A 235 -42.69 -2.03 17.89
CA THR A 235 -44.02 -1.91 18.50
C THR A 235 -45.03 -2.57 17.57
N SER A 236 -45.87 -3.39 18.18
CA SER A 236 -46.82 -4.33 17.60
C SER A 236 -48.25 -3.78 17.48
N HIS A 237 -48.98 -4.32 16.49
CA HIS A 237 -50.46 -4.51 16.38
C HIS A 237 -51.34 -3.36 15.85
N PRO A 238 -52.59 -3.62 15.34
CA PRO A 238 -53.18 -4.82 14.71
C PRO A 238 -53.99 -4.55 13.41
N SER A 239 -54.43 -5.66 12.79
CA SER A 239 -55.55 -5.94 11.87
C SER A 239 -56.48 -4.82 11.35
N LEU A 240 -56.65 -4.78 10.02
CA LEU A 240 -57.90 -5.04 9.26
C LEU A 240 -57.58 -5.16 7.76
#